data_AF-A0A6G1S3B5-F1
#
_entry.id   AF-A0A6G1S3B5-F1
#
_cell.length_a   1.000
_cell.length_b   1.000
_cell.length_c   1.000
_cell.angle_alpha   90.00
_cell.angle_beta   90.00
_cell.angle_gamma   90.00
#
_symmetry.space_group_name_H-M   'P 1'
#
loop_
_entity.id
_entity.type
_entity.pdbx_description
1 polymer ?
#
loop_
_entity_poly.entity_id
_entity_poly.type
_entity_poly.pdbx_seq_one_letter_code
_entity_poly.pdbx_strand_id
1 'polypeptide(L)'
;LPGIGHACGHNLIAEVGAAAALGLKAALESLPQPAPVAVQITVLGTPAEEQGGGKIDLINAGAFDGLDVVFMAHPSQENAAYLPDVAEHDVTVKYYGKASHAAAYPWEGVNALDAAVLAYNNLSVLRQQMKPT
;
A
#
# COMPACT_ATOMS: atom_id res chain seq x y z
N LEU A 1 -9.15 8.49 1.35
CA LEU A 1 -9.49 7.77 2.60
C LEU A 1 -10.91 8.10 3.05
N PRO A 2 -11.69 7.10 3.48
CA PRO A 2 -13.07 7.32 3.94
C PRO A 2 -13.13 8.38 5.04
N GLY A 3 -13.98 9.39 4.86
CA GLY A 3 -14.23 10.44 5.86
C GLY A 3 -13.15 11.52 6.04
N ILE A 4 -11.94 11.34 5.50
CA ILE A 4 -10.81 12.27 5.71
C ILE A 4 -10.13 12.75 4.42
N GLY A 5 -10.68 12.39 3.25
CA GLY A 5 -10.19 12.89 1.95
C GLY A 5 -8.81 12.36 1.57
N HIS A 6 -7.94 13.21 1.03
CA HIS A 6 -6.57 12.88 0.63
C HIS A 6 -5.57 13.08 1.77
N ALA A 7 -5.82 12.50 2.94
CA ALA A 7 -4.93 12.66 4.10
C ALA A 7 -3.51 12.07 3.86
N CYS A 8 -3.37 11.07 2.98
CA CYS A 8 -2.08 10.54 2.51
C CYS A 8 -1.47 11.35 1.33
N GLY A 9 -2.14 12.43 0.89
CA GLY A 9 -1.62 13.32 -0.15
C GLY A 9 -1.65 12.75 -1.58
N HIS A 10 -2.48 11.74 -1.87
CA HIS A 10 -2.52 11.09 -3.19
C HIS A 10 -2.89 12.02 -4.36
N ASN A 11 -3.56 13.14 -4.08
CA ASN A 11 -3.77 14.21 -5.06
C ASN A 11 -2.44 14.85 -5.50
N LEU A 12 -1.52 15.09 -4.56
CA LEU A 12 -0.20 15.65 -4.84
C LEU A 12 0.68 14.62 -5.56
N ILE A 13 0.57 13.34 -5.22
CA ILE A 13 1.28 12.27 -5.93
C ILE A 13 0.89 12.25 -7.41
N ALA A 14 -0.42 12.31 -7.70
CA ALA A 14 -0.92 12.36 -9.07
C ALA A 14 -0.44 13.61 -9.82
N GLU A 15 -0.49 14.77 -9.17
CA GLU A 15 0.01 16.03 -9.71
C GLU A 15 1.51 15.97 -10.04
N VAL A 16 2.33 15.53 -9.08
CA VAL A 16 3.79 15.44 -9.26
C VAL A 16 4.14 14.48 -10.39
N GLY A 17 3.49 13.32 -10.48
CA GLY A 17 3.71 12.37 -11.57
C GLY A 17 3.40 12.97 -12.96
N ALA A 18 2.27 13.66 -13.09
CA ALA A 18 1.90 14.31 -14.35
C ALA A 18 2.82 15.49 -14.69
N ALA A 19 3.15 16.33 -13.71
CA ALA A 19 4.03 17.49 -13.88
C ALA A 19 5.47 17.07 -14.24
N ALA A 20 5.99 16.02 -13.61
CA ALA A 20 7.33 15.48 -13.92
C ALA A 20 7.41 14.96 -15.36
N ALA A 21 6.37 14.26 -15.84
CA ALA A 21 6.32 13.78 -17.21
C ALA A 21 6.31 14.93 -18.24
N LEU A 22 5.50 15.96 -17.99
CA LEU A 22 5.46 17.16 -18.84
C LEU A 22 6.78 17.94 -18.80
N GLY A 23 7.38 18.09 -17.61
CA GLY A 23 8.67 18.76 -17.43
C GLY A 23 9.81 18.03 -18.14
N LEU A 24 9.86 16.70 -18.04
CA LEU A 24 10.85 15.88 -18.75
C LEU A 24 10.68 16.00 -20.27
N LYS A 25 9.44 15.94 -20.76
CA LYS A 25 9.15 16.16 -22.18
C LYS A 25 9.69 17.52 -22.66
N ALA A 26 9.35 18.60 -21.95
CA ALA A 26 9.79 19.95 -22.31
C ALA A 26 11.33 20.08 -22.27
N ALA A 27 11.98 19.48 -21.27
CA ALA A 27 13.44 19.45 -21.17
C ALA A 27 14.08 18.76 -22.39
N LEU A 28 13.56 17.59 -22.79
CA LEU A 28 14.04 16.86 -23.97
C LEU A 28 13.84 17.65 -25.27
N GLU A 29 12.70 18.32 -25.44
CA GLU A 29 12.40 19.16 -26.61
C GLU A 29 13.28 20.42 -26.67
N SER A 30 13.79 20.89 -25.53
CA SER A 30 14.67 22.07 -25.45
C SER A 30 16.15 21.78 -25.73
N LEU A 31 16.54 20.52 -25.91
CA LEU A 31 17.93 20.17 -26.15
C LEU A 31 18.41 20.74 -27.49
N PRO A 32 19.63 21.32 -27.57
CA PRO A 32 20.17 21.83 -28.83
C PRO A 32 20.36 20.76 -29.91
N GLN A 33 20.47 19.50 -29.48
CA GLN A 33 20.57 18.33 -30.34
C GLN A 33 19.64 17.24 -29.81
N PRO A 34 19.12 16.35 -30.67
CA PRO A 34 18.29 15.24 -30.24
C PRO A 34 18.96 14.41 -29.15
N ALA A 35 18.16 13.87 -28.23
CA ALA A 35 18.62 12.94 -27.23
C ALA A 35 19.34 11.75 -27.91
N PRO A 36 20.42 11.21 -27.31
CA PRO A 36 21.19 10.11 -27.89
C PRO A 36 20.39 8.80 -28.00
N VAL A 37 19.26 8.72 -27.30
CA VAL A 37 18.32 7.60 -27.30
C VAL A 37 16.90 8.13 -27.46
N ALA A 38 16.04 7.36 -28.12
CA ALA A 38 14.61 7.64 -28.13
C ALA A 38 14.07 7.44 -26.71
N VAL A 39 13.34 8.44 -26.20
CA VAL A 39 12.76 8.40 -24.85
C VAL A 39 11.25 8.28 -24.97
N GLN A 40 10.69 7.23 -24.37
CA GLN A 40 9.26 7.09 -24.15
C GLN A 40 8.94 7.50 -22.71
N ILE A 41 7.97 8.39 -22.54
CA ILE A 41 7.49 8.83 -21.23
C ILE A 41 6.11 8.22 -21.01
N THR A 42 5.95 7.46 -19.93
CA THR A 42 4.69 6.82 -19.56
C THR A 42 4.25 7.30 -18.18
N VAL A 43 3.00 7.73 -18.07
CA VAL A 43 2.35 8.07 -16.79
C VAL A 43 1.37 6.96 -16.46
N LEU A 44 1.63 6.22 -15.39
CA LEU A 44 0.76 5.13 -14.92
C LEU A 44 -0.09 5.61 -13.74
N GLY A 45 -1.41 5.60 -13.91
CA GLY A 45 -2.34 5.75 -12.80
C GLY A 45 -2.40 4.47 -11.99
N THR A 46 -1.98 4.51 -10.73
CA THR A 46 -1.96 3.33 -9.85
C THR A 46 -3.07 3.43 -8.79
N PRO A 47 -4.25 2.84 -9.02
CA PRO A 47 -5.38 2.95 -8.11
C PRO A 47 -5.17 2.12 -6.83
N ALA A 48 -6.03 2.38 -5.84
CA ALA A 48 -6.24 1.52 -4.68
C ALA A 48 -4.97 1.15 -3.88
N GLU A 49 -4.04 2.11 -3.72
CA GLU A 49 -2.81 1.90 -2.97
C GLU A 49 -3.06 1.57 -1.49
N GLU A 50 -4.00 2.27 -0.83
CA GLU A 50 -4.22 2.17 0.62
C GLU A 50 -4.65 0.77 1.13
N GLN A 51 -5.48 0.03 0.39
CA GLN A 51 -6.12 -1.22 0.87
C GLN A 51 -6.49 -2.21 -0.24
N GLY A 52 -6.10 -1.94 -1.49
CA GLY A 52 -6.47 -2.77 -2.64
C GLY A 52 -5.29 -3.34 -3.41
N GLY A 53 -4.07 -2.88 -3.14
CA GLY A 53 -2.88 -3.37 -3.81
C GLY A 53 -2.92 -3.20 -5.33
N GLY A 54 -3.58 -2.15 -5.86
CA GLY A 54 -3.87 -2.06 -7.30
C GLY A 54 -2.63 -2.14 -8.21
N LYS A 55 -1.44 -1.78 -7.72
CA LYS A 55 -0.18 -2.00 -8.46
C LYS A 55 0.11 -3.49 -8.72
N ILE A 56 -0.29 -4.39 -7.84
CA ILE A 56 -0.16 -5.83 -8.00
C ILE A 56 -0.92 -6.28 -9.26
N ASP A 57 -2.15 -5.80 -9.43
CA ASP A 57 -2.95 -6.09 -10.63
C ASP A 57 -2.29 -5.54 -11.90
N LEU A 58 -1.76 -4.31 -11.84
CA LEU A 58 -1.02 -3.71 -12.96
C LEU A 58 0.23 -4.52 -13.32
N ILE A 59 1.00 -4.97 -12.33
CA ILE A 59 2.19 -5.81 -12.53
C ILE A 59 1.78 -7.13 -13.18
N ASN A 60 0.74 -7.79 -12.68
CA ASN A 60 0.25 -9.05 -13.24
C ASN A 60 -0.29 -8.90 -14.68
N ALA A 61 -0.78 -7.70 -15.02
CA ALA A 61 -1.22 -7.37 -16.37
C ALA A 61 -0.09 -6.91 -17.31
N GLY A 62 1.16 -6.89 -16.84
CA GLY A 62 2.33 -6.47 -17.64
C GLY A 62 2.43 -4.96 -17.85
N ALA A 63 1.75 -4.13 -17.05
CA ALA A 63 1.75 -2.67 -17.23
C ALA A 63 3.13 -2.01 -17.02
N PHE A 64 4.05 -2.73 -16.37
CA PHE A 64 5.43 -2.30 -16.14
C PHE A 64 6.43 -2.97 -17.10
N ASP A 65 5.96 -3.84 -18.00
CA ASP A 65 6.84 -4.54 -18.94
C ASP A 65 7.47 -3.56 -19.93
N GLY A 66 8.79 -3.69 -20.11
CA GLY A 66 9.55 -2.82 -21.02
C GLY A 66 9.83 -1.41 -20.50
N LEU A 67 9.55 -1.12 -19.22
CA LEU A 67 10.00 0.12 -18.58
C LEU A 67 11.45 -0.01 -18.10
N ASP A 68 12.32 0.91 -18.51
CA ASP A 68 13.74 0.90 -18.09
C ASP A 68 13.94 1.51 -16.70
N VAL A 69 13.17 2.56 -16.36
CA VAL A 69 13.27 3.28 -15.09
C VAL A 69 11.88 3.76 -14.67
N VAL A 70 11.56 3.62 -13.38
CA VAL A 70 10.29 4.03 -12.79
C VAL A 70 10.55 4.96 -11.61
N PHE A 71 9.83 6.09 -11.57
CA PHE A 71 9.92 7.07 -10.50
C PHE A 71 8.54 7.36 -9.92
N MET A 72 8.51 7.66 -8.64
CA MET A 72 7.35 8.16 -7.92
C MET A 72 7.85 9.03 -6.77
N ALA A 73 7.06 10.03 -6.38
CA ALA A 73 7.32 10.85 -5.21
C ALA A 73 6.08 10.86 -4.32
N HIS A 74 6.30 10.70 -3.02
CA HIS A 74 5.26 10.75 -2.00
C HIS A 74 5.45 12.01 -1.15
N PRO A 75 4.39 12.81 -0.89
CA PRO A 75 4.49 13.92 0.05
C PRO A 75 4.77 13.39 1.46
N SER A 76 5.73 14.01 2.14
CA SER A 76 6.11 13.68 3.51
C SER A 76 6.53 14.95 4.25
N GLN A 77 6.71 14.86 5.56
CA GLN A 77 7.24 15.95 6.38
C GLN A 77 8.72 16.23 6.09
N GLU A 78 9.45 15.22 5.62
CA GLU A 78 10.88 15.29 5.34
C GLU A 78 11.18 14.77 3.94
N ASN A 79 12.29 15.25 3.35
CA ASN A 79 12.77 14.76 2.07
C ASN A 79 13.70 13.57 2.29
N ALA A 80 13.42 12.47 1.61
CA ALA A 80 14.28 11.30 1.57
C ALA A 80 14.35 10.77 0.13
N ALA A 81 15.56 10.47 -0.35
CA ALA A 81 15.75 9.83 -1.65
C ALA A 81 15.40 8.34 -1.62
N TYR A 82 15.43 7.74 -0.43
CA TYR A 82 15.08 6.36 -0.18
C TYR A 82 14.47 6.22 1.22
N LEU A 83 13.32 5.57 1.29
CA LEU A 83 12.68 5.15 2.53
C LEU A 83 12.52 3.63 2.47
N PRO A 84 13.00 2.88 3.48
CA PRO A 84 12.79 1.45 3.52
C PRO A 84 11.32 1.15 3.84
N ASP A 85 10.65 0.49 2.90
CA ASP A 85 9.29 -0.01 3.09
C ASP A 85 9.29 -1.46 3.59
N VAL A 86 8.17 -1.88 4.20
CA VAL A 86 7.97 -3.25 4.67
C VAL A 86 6.94 -3.96 3.81
N ALA A 87 7.09 -5.28 3.68
CA ALA A 87 6.05 -6.11 3.09
C ALA A 87 4.87 -6.23 4.05
N GLU A 88 3.65 -6.12 3.52
CA GLU A 88 2.41 -6.21 4.27
C GLU A 88 1.48 -7.27 3.68
N HIS A 89 0.69 -7.93 4.54
CA HIS A 89 -0.39 -8.80 4.11
C HIS A 89 -1.56 -8.71 5.10
N ASP A 90 -2.75 -8.45 4.58
CA ASP A 90 -3.96 -8.32 5.37
C ASP A 90 -4.69 -9.66 5.53
N VAL A 91 -5.11 -9.95 6.76
CA VAL A 91 -5.93 -11.13 7.08
C VAL A 91 -7.19 -10.73 7.84
N THR A 92 -8.34 -11.21 7.37
CA THR A 92 -9.61 -11.07 8.09
C THR A 92 -9.96 -12.41 8.75
N VAL A 93 -10.02 -12.44 10.08
CA VAL A 93 -10.36 -13.64 10.85
C VAL A 93 -11.75 -13.50 11.44
N LYS A 94 -12.60 -14.51 11.25
CA LYS A 94 -13.96 -14.59 11.83
C LYS A 94 -14.05 -15.78 12.78
N TYR A 95 -14.47 -15.51 14.01
CA TYR A 95 -14.72 -16.53 15.03
C TYR A 95 -16.20 -16.86 15.10
N TYR A 96 -16.51 -18.16 15.06
CA TYR A 96 -17.88 -18.67 15.17
C TYR A 96 -17.99 -19.52 16.42
N GLY A 97 -19.02 -19.23 17.21
CA GLY A 97 -19.25 -19.87 18.50
C GLY A 97 -20.67 -20.40 18.63
N LYS A 98 -21.04 -20.80 19.85
CA LYS A 98 -22.38 -21.24 20.23
C LYS A 98 -22.82 -20.41 21.42
N ALA A 99 -23.92 -19.67 21.27
CA ALA A 99 -24.46 -18.87 22.37
C ALA A 99 -25.01 -19.78 23.48
N SER A 100 -24.84 -19.36 24.73
CA SER A 100 -25.47 -19.96 25.91
C SER A 100 -25.77 -18.86 26.93
N HIS A 101 -26.60 -19.17 27.93
CA HIS A 101 -26.87 -18.23 29.01
C HIS A 101 -25.63 -18.11 29.89
N ALA A 102 -24.93 -16.97 29.82
CA ALA A 102 -23.59 -16.79 30.40
C ALA A 102 -23.50 -17.15 31.89
N ALA A 103 -24.51 -16.81 32.69
CA ALA A 103 -24.50 -17.09 34.12
C ALA A 103 -25.03 -18.49 34.51
N ALA A 104 -25.80 -19.15 33.63
CA ALA A 104 -26.53 -20.38 34.00
C ALA A 104 -25.87 -21.62 33.42
N TYR A 105 -25.44 -21.55 32.16
CA TYR A 105 -24.89 -22.70 31.42
C TYR A 105 -23.66 -22.27 30.56
N PRO A 106 -22.64 -21.61 31.13
CA PRO A 106 -21.49 -21.15 30.34
C PRO A 106 -20.78 -22.30 29.62
N TRP A 107 -20.72 -23.50 30.22
CA TRP A 107 -20.11 -24.70 29.62
C TRP A 107 -20.87 -25.25 28.39
N GLU A 108 -22.13 -24.88 28.18
CA GLU A 108 -22.89 -25.26 26.99
C GLU A 108 -22.56 -24.39 25.77
N GLY A 109 -21.85 -23.27 25.99
CA GLY A 109 -21.48 -22.29 24.98
C GLY A 109 -20.06 -22.50 24.44
N VAL A 110 -19.81 -21.94 23.26
CA VAL A 110 -18.47 -21.80 22.68
C VAL A 110 -18.25 -20.31 22.46
N ASN A 111 -17.38 -19.70 23.24
CA ASN A 111 -17.25 -18.24 23.30
C ASN A 111 -16.33 -17.71 22.19
N ALA A 112 -16.93 -17.17 21.13
CA ALA A 112 -16.19 -16.54 20.04
C ALA A 112 -15.45 -15.25 20.47
N LEU A 113 -15.95 -14.54 21.49
CA LEU A 113 -15.29 -13.35 22.02
C LEU A 113 -13.99 -13.72 22.75
N ASP A 114 -14.01 -14.77 23.56
CA ASP A 114 -12.80 -15.24 24.25
C ASP A 114 -11.72 -15.64 23.24
N ALA A 115 -12.11 -16.34 22.15
CA ALA A 115 -11.18 -16.69 21.07
C ALA A 115 -10.54 -15.44 20.43
N ALA A 116 -11.33 -14.41 20.15
CA ALA A 116 -10.84 -13.15 19.59
C ALA A 116 -9.89 -12.41 20.56
N VAL A 117 -10.23 -12.36 21.85
CA VAL A 117 -9.39 -11.74 22.90
C VAL A 117 -8.07 -12.48 23.04
N LEU A 118 -8.09 -13.81 23.07
CA LEU A 118 -6.88 -14.63 23.13
C LEU A 118 -6.00 -14.44 21.89
N ALA A 119 -6.59 -14.38 20.70
CA ALA A 119 -5.84 -14.13 19.48
C ALA A 119 -5.13 -12.77 19.52
N TYR A 120 -5.82 -11.70 19.93
CA TYR A 120 -5.22 -10.37 20.07
C TYR A 120 -4.05 -10.38 21.06
N ASN A 121 -4.24 -10.99 22.24
CA ASN A 121 -3.18 -11.07 23.26
C ASN A 121 -1.97 -11.85 22.74
N ASN A 122 -2.19 -12.98 22.06
CA ASN A 122 -1.12 -13.81 21.50
C ASN A 122 -0.36 -13.08 20.38
N LEU A 123 -1.07 -12.36 19.49
CA LEU A 123 -0.43 -11.56 18.44
C LEU A 123 0.40 -10.41 19.02
N SER A 124 -0.11 -9.75 20.08
CA SER A 124 0.60 -8.66 20.76
C SER A 124 1.96 -9.12 21.32
N VAL A 125 2.02 -10.32 21.91
CA VAL A 125 3.29 -10.86 22.44
C VAL A 125 4.17 -11.52 21.38
N LEU A 126 3.61 -11.92 20.23
CA LEU A 126 4.36 -12.58 19.15
C LEU A 126 5.50 -11.71 18.63
N ARG A 127 5.30 -10.39 18.55
CA ARG A 127 6.31 -9.45 18.03
C ARG A 127 7.66 -9.58 18.78
N GLN A 128 7.64 -9.85 20.08
CA GLN A 128 8.85 -9.99 20.90
C GLN A 128 9.62 -11.29 20.61
N GLN A 129 8.96 -12.28 19.99
CA GLN A 129 9.53 -13.60 19.70
C GLN A 129 10.07 -13.71 18.25
N MET A 130 9.93 -12.65 17.45
CA MET A 130 10.40 -12.60 16.07
C MET A 130 11.75 -11.89 15.98
N LYS A 131 12.68 -12.46 15.22
CA LYS A 131 13.93 -11.78 14.88
C LYS A 131 13.65 -10.65 13.88
N PRO A 132 14.46 -9.57 13.88
CA PRO A 132 14.46 -8.61 12.80
C PRO A 132 14.68 -9.33 11.45
N THR A 133 13.95 -8.89 10.44
CA THR A 133 14.11 -9.30 9.03
C THR A 133 15.01 -8.32 8.31
#